data_AF-A0A4S1W8A0-F1
#
_entry.id   AF-A0A4S1W8A0-F1
#
_cell.length_a   1.000
_cell.length_b   1.000
_cell.length_c   1.000
_cell.angle_alpha   90.00
_cell.angle_beta   90.00
_cell.angle_gamma   90.00
#
_symmetry.space_group_name_H-M   'P 1'
#
loop_
_entity.id
_entity.type
_entity.pdbx_description
1 polymer ?
#
loop_
_entity_poly.entity_id
_entity_poly.type
_entity_poly.pdbx_seq_one_letter_code
_entity_poly.pdbx_strand_id
1 'polypeptide(L)'
;MLAFAAGAAGGVAVEGVPQIGIATRHARCIVREIGVAPAEDGARATRVAAAVKGCRAFTEGDFTQGRVLLGDRPVNRRWWGRMQVTLDAVEADIVAAVIQPKQYKIIWELPDGGRVDAYNAPEPLTVIKLLTVPL
;
A
#
# COMPACT_ATOMS: atom_id res chain seq x y z
N MET A 1 28.87 -1.57 12.87
CA MET A 1 27.73 -1.71 11.93
C MET A 1 26.54 -2.18 12.75
N LEU A 2 25.64 -1.28 13.16
CA LEU A 2 24.41 -1.70 13.82
C LEU A 2 23.42 -2.20 12.76
N ALA A 3 23.06 -3.48 12.88
CA ALA A 3 21.99 -4.10 12.12
C ALA A 3 20.66 -3.44 12.53
N PHE A 4 20.07 -2.66 11.62
CA PHE A 4 18.69 -2.26 11.71
C PHE A 4 17.81 -3.47 11.37
N ALA A 5 17.60 -4.33 12.36
CA ALA A 5 16.45 -5.24 12.38
C ALA A 5 15.22 -4.44 12.83
N ALA A 6 14.81 -3.45 12.04
CA ALA A 6 13.46 -2.91 12.17
C ALA A 6 12.53 -3.95 11.54
N GLY A 7 11.73 -4.60 12.38
CA GLY A 7 10.82 -5.68 11.99
C GLY A 7 9.87 -5.25 10.87
N ALA A 8 10.23 -5.54 9.63
CA ALA A 8 9.31 -5.59 8.50
C ALA A 8 8.64 -6.97 8.50
N ALA A 9 7.78 -7.22 9.48
CA ALA A 9 6.98 -8.45 9.56
C ALA A 9 5.69 -8.37 8.71
N GLY A 10 5.52 -7.29 7.94
CA GLY A 10 4.34 -7.02 7.11
C GLY A 10 4.63 -7.08 5.61
N GLY A 11 3.61 -7.43 4.85
CA GLY A 11 3.66 -7.50 3.39
C GLY A 11 2.41 -8.11 2.79
N VAL A 12 1.94 -7.52 1.69
CA VAL A 12 0.75 -7.98 0.97
C VAL A 12 1.16 -8.57 -0.36
N ALA A 13 0.89 -9.87 -0.52
CA ALA A 13 1.03 -10.55 -1.81
C ALA A 13 -0.05 -10.03 -2.77
N VAL A 14 0.34 -9.75 -4.01
CA VAL A 14 -0.58 -9.25 -5.02
C VAL A 14 -0.47 -10.05 -6.31
N GLU A 15 -1.61 -10.54 -6.79
CA GLU A 15 -1.68 -11.44 -7.92
C GLU A 15 -1.78 -10.67 -9.25
N GLY A 16 -0.61 -10.38 -9.83
CA GLY A 16 -0.49 -9.86 -11.20
C GLY A 16 -0.33 -8.34 -11.32
N VAL A 17 0.31 -7.92 -12.42
CA VAL A 17 0.76 -6.55 -12.66
C VAL A 17 -0.35 -5.48 -12.52
N PRO A 18 -1.57 -5.66 -13.07
CA PRO A 18 -2.62 -4.64 -12.93
C PRO A 18 -3.07 -4.43 -11.47
N GLN A 19 -3.19 -5.53 -10.71
CA GLN A 19 -3.55 -5.44 -9.29
C GLN A 19 -2.44 -4.78 -8.48
N ILE A 20 -1.18 -5.15 -8.78
CA ILE A 20 0.02 -4.56 -8.20
C ILE A 20 -0.03 -3.04 -8.38
N GLY A 21 -0.23 -2.54 -9.60
CA GLY A 21 -0.25 -1.10 -9.86
C GLY A 21 -1.32 -0.34 -9.04
N ILE A 22 -2.52 -0.91 -8.92
CA ILE A 22 -3.61 -0.29 -8.14
C ILE A 22 -3.30 -0.32 -6.64
N ALA A 23 -2.89 -1.49 -6.11
CA ALA A 23 -2.55 -1.64 -4.71
C ALA A 23 -1.40 -0.70 -4.30
N THR A 24 -0.41 -0.51 -5.18
CA THR A 24 0.66 0.48 -5.00
C THR A 24 0.12 1.89 -4.88
N ARG A 25 -0.73 2.30 -5.84
CA ARG A 25 -1.26 3.66 -5.90
C ARG A 25 -2.09 3.95 -4.66
N HIS A 26 -2.87 2.98 -4.23
CA HIS A 26 -3.66 3.04 -3.02
C HIS A 26 -2.77 3.17 -1.77
N ALA A 27 -1.79 2.28 -1.59
CA ALA A 27 -0.86 2.34 -0.46
C ALA A 27 -0.09 3.68 -0.41
N ARG A 28 0.35 4.18 -1.57
CA ARG A 28 1.02 5.48 -1.70
C ARG A 28 0.11 6.64 -1.32
N CYS A 29 -1.16 6.61 -1.74
CA CYS A 29 -2.14 7.61 -1.34
C CYS A 29 -2.22 7.68 0.19
N ILE A 30 -2.38 6.52 0.85
CA ILE A 30 -2.50 6.44 2.31
C ILE A 30 -1.25 6.99 2.99
N VAL A 31 -0.07 6.53 2.59
CA VAL A 31 1.21 6.96 3.20
C VAL A 31 1.46 8.46 2.99
N ARG A 32 1.16 8.99 1.80
CA ARG A 32 1.27 10.44 1.53
C ARG A 32 0.29 11.25 2.36
N GLU A 33 -0.95 10.80 2.48
CA GLU A 33 -1.95 11.45 3.32
C GLU A 33 -1.53 11.40 4.80
N ILE A 34 -1.07 10.27 5.31
CA ILE A 34 -0.53 10.21 6.69
C ILE A 34 0.61 11.22 6.86
N GLY A 35 1.55 11.25 5.90
CA GLY A 35 2.72 12.12 5.92
C GLY A 35 3.60 11.78 7.13
N VAL A 36 3.56 12.65 8.14
CA VAL A 36 4.20 12.40 9.44
C VAL A 36 3.15 11.95 10.44
N ALA A 37 3.26 10.71 10.90
CA ALA A 37 2.33 10.17 11.89
C ALA A 37 2.49 10.88 13.26
N PRO A 38 1.38 11.31 13.90
CA PRO A 38 1.41 11.86 15.25
C PRO A 38 2.04 10.91 16.27
N ALA A 39 2.75 11.48 17.26
CA ALA A 39 3.32 10.70 18.36
C ALA A 39 2.25 10.14 19.30
N GLU A 40 1.15 10.87 19.50
CA GLU A 40 0.03 10.46 20.33
C GLU A 40 -0.82 9.40 19.62
N ASP A 41 -1.11 8.31 20.32
CA ASP A 41 -1.69 7.10 19.74
C ASP A 41 -3.11 7.31 19.19
N GLY A 42 -3.95 8.09 19.88
CA GLY A 42 -5.31 8.39 19.44
C GLY A 42 -5.32 9.29 18.21
N ALA A 43 -4.52 10.36 18.20
CA ALA A 43 -4.32 11.21 17.03
C ALA A 43 -3.75 10.43 15.84
N ARG A 44 -2.82 9.49 16.08
CA ARG A 44 -2.25 8.64 15.03
C ARG A 44 -3.29 7.70 14.44
N ALA A 45 -4.03 6.97 15.26
CA ALA A 45 -5.09 6.07 14.81
C ALA A 45 -6.14 6.83 13.99
N THR A 46 -6.54 8.02 14.46
CA THR A 46 -7.50 8.89 13.74
C THR A 46 -6.94 9.33 12.39
N ARG A 47 -5.67 9.73 12.32
CA ARG A 47 -5.02 10.16 11.07
C ARG A 47 -4.95 9.02 10.07
N VAL A 48 -4.56 7.83 10.50
CA VAL A 48 -4.49 6.62 9.65
C VAL A 48 -5.88 6.26 9.14
N ALA A 49 -6.89 6.20 10.00
CA ALA A 49 -8.26 5.87 9.61
C ALA A 49 -8.83 6.87 8.59
N ALA A 50 -8.58 8.16 8.77
CA ALA A 50 -9.01 9.19 7.83
C ALA A 50 -8.31 9.04 6.46
N ALA A 51 -7.00 8.77 6.45
CA ALA A 51 -6.23 8.55 5.22
C ALA A 51 -6.72 7.30 4.45
N VAL A 52 -6.90 6.17 5.16
CA VAL A 52 -7.46 4.93 4.59
C VAL A 52 -8.82 5.20 3.96
N LYS A 53 -9.76 5.82 4.70
CA LYS A 53 -11.10 6.12 4.21
C LYS A 53 -11.09 6.99 2.95
N GLY A 54 -10.31 8.08 2.95
CA GLY A 54 -10.22 9.00 1.82
C GLY A 54 -9.66 8.32 0.56
N CYS A 55 -8.55 7.59 0.72
CA CYS A 55 -7.91 6.89 -0.40
C CYS A 55 -8.74 5.71 -0.91
N ARG A 56 -9.48 5.02 -0.05
CA ARG A 56 -10.42 3.96 -0.45
C ARG A 56 -11.55 4.52 -1.29
N ALA A 57 -12.19 5.59 -0.84
CA ALA A 57 -13.25 6.27 -1.59
C ALA A 57 -12.77 6.73 -2.98
N PHE A 58 -11.55 7.29 -3.07
CA PHE A 58 -10.96 7.66 -4.35
C PHE A 58 -10.77 6.46 -5.29
N THR A 59 -10.21 5.36 -4.77
CA THR A 59 -9.92 4.15 -5.57
C THR A 59 -11.21 3.45 -6.02
N GLU A 60 -12.23 3.40 -5.16
CA GLU A 60 -13.56 2.87 -5.52
C GLU A 60 -14.30 3.79 -6.50
N GLY A 61 -14.07 5.10 -6.41
CA GLY A 61 -14.55 6.07 -7.41
C GLY A 61 -13.99 5.79 -8.80
N ASP A 62 -12.69 5.48 -8.92
CA ASP A 62 -12.08 5.08 -10.19
C ASP A 62 -12.75 3.84 -10.79
N PHE A 63 -13.03 2.83 -9.96
CA PHE A 63 -13.73 1.63 -10.41
C PHE A 63 -15.16 1.95 -10.87
N THR A 64 -15.91 2.69 -10.06
CA THR A 64 -17.31 3.05 -10.35
C THR A 64 -17.44 3.87 -11.64
N GLN A 65 -16.44 4.70 -11.94
CA GLN A 65 -16.38 5.52 -13.14
C GLN A 65 -15.76 4.79 -14.34
N GLY A 66 -15.46 3.49 -14.23
CA GLY A 66 -14.91 2.68 -15.31
C GLY A 66 -13.47 3.01 -15.70
N ARG A 67 -12.72 3.71 -14.83
CA ARG A 67 -11.33 4.12 -15.07
C ARG A 67 -10.29 3.04 -14.77
N VAL A 68 -10.71 1.96 -14.11
CA VAL A 68 -9.85 0.80 -13.86
C VAL A 68 -9.95 -0.15 -15.04
N LEU A 69 -8.87 -0.25 -15.83
CA LEU A 69 -8.84 -1.00 -17.08
C LEU A 69 -7.95 -2.25 -16.97
N LEU A 70 -8.33 -3.31 -17.71
CA LEU A 70 -7.51 -4.46 -18.03
C LEU A 70 -7.34 -4.50 -19.56
N GLY A 71 -6.14 -4.16 -20.04
CA GLY A 71 -5.98 -3.76 -21.44
C GLY A 71 -6.86 -2.54 -21.73
N ASP A 72 -7.68 -2.62 -22.78
CA ASP A 72 -8.55 -1.50 -23.19
C ASP A 72 -9.98 -1.57 -22.61
N ARG A 73 -10.25 -2.50 -21.69
CA ARG A 73 -11.60 -2.73 -21.17
C ARG A 73 -11.70 -2.43 -19.69
N PRO A 74 -12.78 -1.77 -19.22
CA PRO A 74 -13.06 -1.64 -17.80
C PRO A 74 -13.17 -3.00 -17.11
N VAL A 75 -12.61 -3.10 -15.91
CA VAL A 75 -12.70 -4.32 -15.10
C VAL A 75 -14.13 -4.56 -14.66
N ASN A 76 -14.54 -5.83 -14.59
CA ASN A 76 -15.86 -6.20 -14.10
C ASN A 76 -15.89 -6.31 -12.56
N ARG A 77 -17.11 -6.39 -12.01
CA ARG A 77 -17.35 -6.50 -10.56
C ARG A 77 -16.67 -7.72 -9.91
N ARG A 78 -16.59 -8.86 -10.61
CA ARG A 78 -15.94 -10.07 -10.08
C ARG A 78 -14.42 -9.89 -9.94
N TRP A 79 -13.81 -9.24 -10.91
CA TRP A 79 -12.40 -8.87 -10.85
C TRP A 79 -12.16 -7.86 -9.73
N TRP A 80 -13.01 -6.83 -9.64
CA TRP A 80 -12.94 -5.83 -8.59
C TRP A 80 -13.09 -6.42 -7.19
N GLY A 81 -13.98 -7.41 -7.00
CA GLY A 81 -14.12 -8.10 -5.72
C GLY A 81 -12.83 -8.77 -5.24
N ARG A 82 -12.00 -9.30 -6.16
CA ARG A 82 -10.66 -9.80 -5.79
C ARG A 82 -9.71 -8.67 -5.44
N MET A 83 -9.76 -7.57 -6.20
CA MET A 83 -8.97 -6.37 -5.90
C MET A 83 -9.30 -5.79 -4.52
N GLN A 84 -10.57 -5.81 -4.11
CA GLN A 84 -10.98 -5.34 -2.78
C GLN A 84 -10.31 -6.12 -1.66
N VAL A 85 -10.20 -7.45 -1.77
CA VAL A 85 -9.47 -8.27 -0.79
C VAL A 85 -8.02 -7.82 -0.65
N THR A 86 -7.36 -7.53 -1.77
CA THR A 86 -5.98 -7.00 -1.77
C THR A 86 -5.91 -5.61 -1.12
N LEU A 87 -6.85 -4.72 -1.42
CA LEU A 87 -6.90 -3.39 -0.82
C LEU A 87 -7.11 -3.47 0.69
N ASP A 88 -8.04 -4.32 1.15
CA ASP A 88 -8.30 -4.54 2.58
C ASP A 88 -7.05 -5.07 3.30
N ALA A 89 -6.31 -5.98 2.66
CA ALA A 89 -5.04 -6.48 3.19
C ALA A 89 -3.97 -5.37 3.27
N VAL A 90 -3.87 -4.51 2.26
CA VAL A 90 -2.95 -3.34 2.26
C VAL A 90 -3.31 -2.36 3.36
N GLU A 91 -4.59 -2.06 3.53
CA GLU A 91 -5.08 -1.17 4.58
C GLU A 91 -4.75 -1.73 5.97
N ALA A 92 -4.99 -3.04 6.19
CA ALA A 92 -4.66 -3.71 7.44
C ALA A 92 -3.15 -3.72 7.73
N ASP A 93 -2.32 -4.01 6.72
CA ASP A 93 -0.86 -4.00 6.85
C ASP A 93 -0.33 -2.61 7.23
N ILE A 94 -0.86 -1.55 6.59
CA ILE A 94 -0.48 -0.16 6.92
C ILE A 94 -0.93 0.20 8.34
N VAL A 95 -2.16 -0.13 8.74
CA VAL A 95 -2.66 0.13 10.10
C VAL A 95 -1.77 -0.54 11.15
N ALA A 96 -1.35 -1.79 10.90
CA ALA A 96 -0.48 -2.54 11.80
C ALA A 96 0.95 -1.97 11.85
N ALA A 97 1.46 -1.48 10.72
CA ALA A 97 2.84 -1.01 10.61
C ALA A 97 3.05 0.45 11.08
N VAL A 98 1.99 1.25 11.19
CA VAL A 98 2.06 2.66 11.65
C VAL A 98 2.01 2.75 13.18
N ILE A 99 3.11 2.33 13.82
CA ILE A 99 3.27 2.26 15.27
C ILE A 99 4.33 3.22 15.81
N GLN A 100 5.40 3.47 15.04
CA GLN A 100 6.33 4.62 15.05
C GLN A 100 7.39 4.30 13.99
N PRO A 101 7.68 5.20 13.03
CA PRO A 101 8.28 6.51 13.29
C PRO A 101 7.70 7.62 12.40
N LYS A 102 8.46 8.70 12.22
CA LYS A 102 7.99 9.94 11.59
C LYS A 102 7.69 9.81 10.08
N GLN A 103 8.24 8.83 9.35
CA GLN A 103 7.98 8.66 7.91
C GLN A 103 7.93 7.19 7.47
N TYR A 104 7.20 6.95 6.37
CA TYR A 104 6.97 5.63 5.81
C TYR A 104 7.19 5.64 4.31
N LYS A 105 7.60 4.49 3.76
CA LYS A 105 7.89 4.29 2.35
C LYS A 105 7.38 2.94 1.89
N ILE A 106 6.80 2.90 0.70
CA ILE A 106 6.39 1.64 0.06
C ILE A 106 7.60 1.06 -0.68
N ILE A 107 7.91 -0.20 -0.38
CA ILE A 107 8.92 -0.99 -1.10
C ILE A 107 8.27 -2.22 -1.73
N TRP A 108 8.92 -2.75 -2.75
CA TRP A 108 8.61 -4.06 -3.30
C TRP A 108 9.61 -5.09 -2.86
N GLU A 109 9.13 -6.33 -2.74
CA GLU A 109 9.99 -7.50 -2.77
C GLU A 109 9.97 -8.13 -4.16
N LEU A 110 11.19 -8.34 -4.68
CA LEU A 110 11.49 -9.04 -5.92
C LEU A 110 11.45 -10.57 -5.69
N PRO A 111 11.28 -11.39 -6.74
CA PRO A 111 11.19 -12.84 -6.61
C PRO A 111 12.45 -13.50 -5.99
N ASP A 112 13.61 -12.86 -6.13
CA ASP A 112 14.88 -13.30 -5.54
C ASP A 112 15.07 -12.87 -4.08
N GLY A 113 14.05 -12.20 -3.49
CA GLY A 113 14.12 -11.63 -2.15
C GLY A 113 14.75 -10.24 -2.10
N GLY A 114 15.20 -9.69 -3.23
CA GLY A 114 15.67 -8.32 -3.34
C GLY A 114 14.57 -7.31 -3.00
N ARG A 115 14.96 -6.10 -2.58
CA ARG A 115 14.01 -5.02 -2.26
C ARG A 115 14.32 -3.78 -3.07
N VAL A 116 13.29 -3.16 -3.61
CA VAL A 116 13.43 -1.94 -4.41
C VAL A 116 12.36 -0.94 -4.03
N ASP A 117 12.71 0.34 -4.12
CA ASP A 117 11.74 1.42 -4.01
C ASP A 117 10.62 1.19 -5.02
N ALA A 118 9.38 1.38 -4.59
CA ALA A 118 8.26 1.26 -5.49
C ALA A 118 8.33 2.13 -6.74
N TYR A 119 9.08 3.22 -6.72
CA TYR A 119 9.27 4.10 -7.88
C TYR A 119 10.30 3.57 -8.90
N ASN A 120 11.14 2.60 -8.52
CA ASN A 120 12.33 2.20 -9.30
C ASN A 120 12.31 0.72 -9.71
N ALA A 121 11.17 0.04 -9.60
CA ALA A 121 11.11 -1.41 -9.65
C ALA A 121 10.93 -1.96 -11.07
N PRO A 122 11.76 -2.93 -11.52
CA PRO A 122 11.51 -3.70 -12.74
C PRO A 122 10.48 -4.82 -12.49
N GLU A 123 9.85 -5.31 -13.56
CA GLU A 123 8.98 -6.50 -13.49
C GLU A 123 9.81 -7.80 -13.43
N PRO A 124 9.33 -8.88 -12.76
CA PRO A 124 8.04 -9.00 -12.08
C PRO A 124 8.12 -8.73 -10.56
N LEU A 125 7.07 -8.12 -10.02
CA LEU A 125 6.92 -7.81 -8.59
C LEU A 125 5.91 -8.77 -7.95
N THR A 126 6.08 -9.10 -6.67
CA THR A 126 5.24 -10.12 -6.02
C THR A 126 4.60 -9.68 -4.70
N VAL A 127 5.25 -8.77 -3.95
CA VAL A 127 4.80 -8.36 -2.61
C VAL A 127 5.01 -6.86 -2.39
N ILE A 128 3.98 -6.17 -1.88
CA ILE A 128 4.06 -4.81 -1.32
C ILE A 128 4.50 -4.91 0.13
N LYS A 129 5.51 -4.14 0.56
CA LYS A 129 5.81 -3.97 1.99
C LYS A 129 5.88 -2.50 2.37
N LEU A 130 5.34 -2.16 3.54
CA LEU A 130 5.59 -0.86 4.14
C LEU A 130 6.92 -0.89 4.89
N LEU A 131 7.83 -0.01 4.52
CA LEU A 131 9.07 0.24 5.23
C LEU A 131 8.94 1.53 6.03
N THR A 132 9.22 1.40 7.31
CA THR A 132 9.39 2.50 8.24
C THR A 132 10.75 3.18 8.02
N VAL A 133 10.78 4.50 7.83
CA VAL A 133 12.03 5.25 7.61
C VAL A 133 12.28 6.22 8.77
N PRO A 134 13.45 6.15 9.45
CA PRO A 134 13.81 7.14 10.46
C PRO A 134 13.98 8.52 9.81
N LEU A 135 13.51 9.57 10.52
CA LEU A 135 13.83 10.96 10.24
C LEU A 135 14.87 11.46 11.24
#